data_AF-A0A453HI51-F1
#
_entry.id   AF-A0A453HI51-F1
#
_cell.length_a   1.000
_cell.length_b   1.000
_cell.length_c   1.000
_cell.angle_alpha   90.00
_cell.angle_beta   90.00
_cell.angle_gamma   90.00
#
_symmetry.space_group_name_H-M   'P 1'
#
loop_
_entity.id
_entity.type
_entity.pdbx_description
1 polymer ?
#
loop_
_entity_poly.entity_id
_entity_poly.type
_entity_poly.pdbx_seq_one_letter_code
_entity_poly.pdbx_strand_id
1 'polypeptide(L)'
;PPGSVYRSHLVFERLLPEMRALASRPSPAYNMFCNLGDAWHWSSLKLMAPHYKKSGKRWVPCIRKRLTQSALPPSNGFLVIEANGGLNQQRISICDAVAVASLLNATLVSPAFHLNSVWRDSSKFGDIFDEDHFIETLRKHVRVVKELPENVSAQFDHNISSILNMRTKAFSSQSYYLEKVLPKLLELG
;
A
#
# COMPACT_ATOMS: atom_id res chain seq x y z
N PRO A 1 0.07 29.27 -25.06
CA PRO A 1 1.44 28.80 -24.79
C PRO A 1 1.51 27.27 -24.84
N PRO A 2 2.57 26.65 -25.39
CA PRO A 2 2.75 25.21 -25.28
C PRO A 2 3.06 24.88 -23.81
N GLY A 3 2.28 23.95 -23.24
CA GLY A 3 2.45 23.49 -21.87
C GLY A 3 1.30 23.88 -20.93
N SER A 4 1.08 23.03 -19.93
CA SER A 4 0.10 23.28 -18.87
C SER A 4 0.62 24.34 -17.90
N VAL A 5 -0.22 25.32 -17.60
CA VAL A 5 0.10 26.35 -16.60
C VAL A 5 0.04 25.73 -15.21
N TYR A 6 1.10 25.90 -14.42
CA TYR A 6 1.14 25.43 -13.03
C TYR A 6 0.08 26.15 -12.18
N ARG A 7 -0.86 25.39 -11.61
CA ARG A 7 -2.04 25.93 -10.91
C ARG A 7 -2.22 25.43 -9.47
N SER A 8 -1.28 24.65 -8.93
CA SER A 8 -1.40 24.08 -7.58
C SER A 8 -1.49 25.16 -6.48
N HIS A 9 -0.95 26.36 -6.72
CA HIS A 9 -1.11 27.51 -5.82
C HIS A 9 -2.59 27.88 -5.60
N LEU A 10 -3.44 27.76 -6.62
CA LEU A 10 -4.87 28.04 -6.52
C LEU A 10 -5.59 27.02 -5.62
N VAL A 11 -5.14 25.76 -5.65
CA VAL A 11 -5.66 24.71 -4.76
C VAL A 11 -5.23 24.99 -3.33
N PHE A 12 -3.96 25.38 -3.13
CA PHE A 12 -3.44 25.77 -1.83
C PHE A 12 -4.21 26.96 -1.24
N GLU A 13 -4.44 28.02 -2.01
CA GLU A 13 -5.19 29.20 -1.58
C GLU A 13 -6.63 28.86 -1.17
N ARG A 14 -7.29 27.92 -1.87
CA ARG A 14 -8.64 27.45 -1.47
C ARG A 14 -8.64 26.65 -0.17
N LEU A 15 -7.60 25.85 0.07
CA LEU A 15 -7.51 24.98 1.26
C LEU A 15 -6.95 25.70 2.49
N LEU A 16 -6.20 26.78 2.29
CA LEU A 16 -5.52 27.53 3.34
C LEU A 16 -6.45 28.03 4.46
N PRO A 17 -7.67 28.54 4.20
CA PRO A 17 -8.60 28.94 5.25
C PRO A 17 -9.06 27.77 6.13
N GLU A 18 -9.33 26.61 5.53
CA GLU A 18 -9.74 25.41 6.27
C GLU A 18 -8.61 24.86 7.15
N MET A 19 -7.39 24.83 6.61
CA MET A 19 -6.20 24.43 7.36
C MET A 19 -5.95 25.34 8.56
N ARG A 20 -6.12 26.65 8.40
CA ARG A 20 -6.03 27.62 9.49
C ARG A 20 -7.16 27.47 10.50
N ALA A 21 -8.40 27.27 10.04
CA ALA A 21 -9.55 27.05 10.91
C ALA A 21 -9.42 25.78 11.76
N LEU A 22 -8.84 24.71 11.22
CA LEU A 22 -8.54 23.48 11.97
C LEU A 22 -7.42 23.67 13.00
N ALA A 23 -6.41 24.47 12.69
CA ALA A 23 -5.31 24.79 13.60
C ALA A 23 -5.74 25.70 14.76
N SER A 24 -6.72 26.58 14.52
CA SER A 24 -7.18 27.57 15.50
C SER A 24 -8.32 27.11 16.41
N ARG A 25 -8.88 25.90 16.22
CA ARG A 25 -9.94 25.37 17.09
C ARG A 25 -9.35 24.90 18.43
N PRO A 26 -9.73 25.50 19.57
CA PRO A 26 -9.42 24.94 20.89
C PRO A 26 -10.20 23.62 21.03
N SER A 27 -9.53 22.54 21.39
CA SER A 27 -10.13 21.21 21.56
C SER A 27 -11.15 21.24 22.71
N PRO A 28 -12.48 21.23 22.48
CA PRO A 28 -13.45 21.23 23.57
C PRO A 28 -13.77 19.78 23.94
N ALA A 29 -13.65 19.46 25.22
CA ALA A 29 -14.21 18.26 25.86
C ALA A 29 -13.80 16.91 25.27
N TYR A 30 -12.54 16.53 25.49
CA TYR A 30 -12.21 15.11 25.69
C TYR A 30 -12.87 14.69 27.01
N ASN A 31 -13.90 13.83 26.95
CA ASN A 31 -14.70 13.24 28.05
C ASN A 31 -16.14 13.79 28.24
N MET A 32 -17.00 13.68 27.22
CA MET A 32 -18.44 13.38 27.41
C MET A 32 -19.04 13.09 26.03
N PHE A 33 -19.95 12.13 25.90
CA PHE A 33 -20.54 11.63 24.64
C PHE A 33 -19.70 10.61 23.84
N CYS A 34 -19.17 9.60 24.53
CA CYS A 34 -19.14 8.24 23.97
C CYS A 34 -20.36 7.50 24.53
N ASN A 35 -21.57 7.89 24.16
CA ASN A 35 -22.80 7.12 24.34
C ASN A 35 -23.94 7.86 23.65
N LEU A 36 -24.17 7.49 22.39
CA LEU A 36 -25.48 7.38 21.74
C LEU A 36 -25.16 6.69 20.42
N GLY A 37 -25.61 5.44 20.32
CA GLY A 37 -25.40 4.62 19.15
C GLY A 37 -26.07 5.27 17.95
N ASP A 38 -25.34 5.37 16.85
CA ASP A 38 -25.94 5.40 15.53
C ASP A 38 -25.14 4.44 14.64
N ALA A 39 -25.86 3.41 14.24
CA ALA A 39 -25.44 2.28 13.45
C ALA A 39 -25.12 2.69 12.00
N TRP A 40 -23.98 3.34 11.78
CA TRP A 40 -23.37 3.48 10.46
C TRP A 40 -22.07 2.67 10.35
N HIS A 41 -22.26 1.35 10.46
CA HIS A 41 -21.83 0.36 9.47
C HIS A 41 -20.42 0.51 8.84
N TRP A 42 -19.41 0.13 9.62
CA TRP A 42 -18.34 -0.86 9.37
C TRP A 42 -17.79 -1.23 7.98
N SER A 43 -17.99 -0.47 6.90
CA SER A 43 -17.41 -0.82 5.59
C SER A 43 -16.71 0.35 4.92
N SER A 44 -15.39 0.46 5.14
CA SER A 44 -14.38 0.89 4.15
C SER A 44 -13.13 1.45 4.85
N LEU A 45 -12.40 0.61 5.59
CA LEU A 45 -11.00 0.91 5.91
C LEU A 45 -10.16 0.53 4.69
N LYS A 46 -10.07 1.44 3.71
CA LYS A 46 -9.13 1.30 2.59
C LYS A 46 -7.71 1.34 3.14
N LEU A 47 -6.88 0.33 2.82
CA LEU A 47 -5.55 0.15 3.43
C LEU A 47 -4.61 1.33 3.25
N MET A 48 -4.69 2.03 2.11
CA MET A 48 -3.79 3.12 1.76
C MET A 48 -4.49 4.45 1.43
N ALA A 49 -5.81 4.55 1.62
CA ALA A 49 -6.49 5.83 1.40
C ALA A 49 -6.25 6.73 2.62
N PRO A 50 -5.96 8.03 2.43
CA PRO A 50 -5.91 8.96 3.55
C PRO A 50 -7.25 8.92 4.28
N HIS A 51 -7.24 8.59 5.56
CA HIS A 51 -8.39 8.73 6.44
C HIS A 51 -8.68 10.22 6.67
N TYR A 52 -9.15 10.95 5.65
CA TYR A 52 -9.70 12.28 5.87
C TYR A 52 -11.13 12.13 6.39
N LYS A 53 -11.23 11.87 7.70
CA LYS A 53 -12.28 12.32 8.60
C LYS A 53 -11.91 11.86 10.01
N LYS A 54 -11.33 12.78 10.79
CA LYS A 54 -11.49 12.88 12.26
C LYS A 54 -10.94 14.23 12.71
N SER A 55 -11.83 15.21 12.84
CA SER A 55 -11.56 16.47 13.55
C SER A 55 -11.06 16.17 14.96
N GLY A 56 -9.89 16.72 15.34
CA GLY A 56 -9.44 16.78 16.73
C GLY A 56 -8.47 15.69 17.21
N LYS A 57 -7.94 14.79 16.38
CA LYS A 57 -6.86 13.89 16.81
C LYS A 57 -5.48 14.50 16.52
N ARG A 58 -4.65 14.66 17.56
CA ARG A 58 -3.23 15.04 17.45
C ARG A 58 -2.53 14.09 16.47
N TRP A 59 -1.66 14.61 15.61
CA TRP A 59 -0.80 13.80 14.76
C TRP A 59 -0.04 12.81 15.64
N VAL A 60 -0.25 11.53 15.39
CA VAL A 60 0.44 10.45 16.08
C VAL A 60 1.39 9.82 15.07
N PRO A 61 2.61 9.44 15.48
CA PRO A 61 3.48 8.66 14.61
C PRO A 61 2.72 7.42 14.11
N CYS A 62 2.74 7.21 12.80
CA CYS A 62 2.21 5.99 12.18
C CYS A 62 3.00 4.75 12.65
N ILE A 63 4.22 4.95 13.14
CA ILE A 63 5.10 3.92 13.69
C ILE A 63 5.12 4.06 15.21
N ARG A 64 4.30 3.27 15.91
CA ARG A 64 4.28 3.21 17.38
C ARG A 64 4.99 1.99 17.98
N LYS A 65 5.34 0.99 17.17
CA LYS A 65 5.90 -0.28 17.66
C LYS A 65 7.34 -0.44 17.19
N ARG A 66 8.28 -0.57 18.13
CA ARG A 66 9.48 -1.37 17.89
C ARG A 66 9.01 -2.82 17.87
N LEU A 67 8.97 -3.43 16.68
CA LEU A 67 8.64 -4.83 16.57
C LEU A 67 9.77 -5.66 17.20
N THR A 68 9.39 -6.49 18.15
CA THR A 68 10.24 -7.51 18.75
C THR A 68 10.67 -8.50 17.67
N GLN A 69 11.91 -8.96 17.77
CA GLN A 69 12.58 -9.78 16.77
C GLN A 69 12.05 -11.23 16.81
N SER A 70 10.80 -11.45 16.41
CA SER A 70 10.25 -12.78 16.20
C SER A 70 10.35 -13.16 14.73
N ALA A 71 10.73 -14.41 14.44
CA ALA A 71 10.66 -14.94 13.09
C ALA A 71 9.21 -14.84 12.56
N LEU A 72 9.06 -14.46 11.30
CA LEU A 72 7.74 -14.42 10.65
C LEU A 72 7.17 -15.85 10.55
N PRO A 73 5.87 -16.06 10.83
CA PRO A 73 5.23 -17.38 10.68
C PRO A 73 5.27 -17.84 9.21
N PRO A 74 5.10 -19.14 8.88
CA PRO A 74 5.14 -19.63 7.50
C PRO A 74 4.27 -18.82 6.52
N SER A 75 4.71 -18.70 5.27
CA SER A 75 4.03 -17.86 4.28
C SER A 75 2.72 -18.46 3.80
N ASN A 76 1.71 -17.62 3.63
CA ASN A 76 0.41 -18.02 3.04
C ASN A 76 0.43 -18.10 1.50
N GLY A 77 1.60 -18.11 0.87
CA GLY A 77 1.77 -18.03 -0.60
C GLY A 77 2.61 -16.85 -1.07
N PHE A 78 2.61 -16.62 -2.40
CA PHE A 78 3.38 -15.58 -3.09
C PHE A 78 2.49 -14.48 -3.65
N LEU A 79 2.92 -13.24 -3.47
CA LEU A 79 2.26 -12.05 -3.99
C LEU A 79 3.15 -11.41 -5.04
N VAL A 80 2.66 -11.34 -6.28
CA VAL A 80 3.36 -10.65 -7.36
C VAL A 80 2.68 -9.32 -7.65
N ILE A 81 3.48 -8.29 -7.87
CA ILE A 81 3.02 -6.95 -8.21
C ILE A 81 3.69 -6.47 -9.48
N GLU A 82 2.87 -5.98 -10.40
CA GLU A 82 3.30 -5.14 -11.51
C GLU A 82 3.05 -3.66 -11.17
N ALA A 83 4.14 -2.90 -11.04
CA ALA A 83 4.07 -1.47 -10.80
C ALA A 83 4.12 -0.71 -12.13
N ASN A 84 2.97 -0.20 -12.55
CA ASN A 84 2.79 0.54 -13.81
C ASN A 84 2.71 2.06 -13.60
N GLY A 85 2.86 2.82 -14.68
CA GLY A 85 2.78 4.28 -14.67
C GLY A 85 4.13 4.95 -14.46
N GLY A 86 4.13 6.23 -14.09
CA GLY A 86 5.37 6.97 -13.78
C GLY A 86 5.93 6.62 -12.40
N LEU A 87 7.19 6.99 -12.14
CA LEU A 87 7.91 6.61 -10.91
C LEU A 87 7.14 6.90 -9.61
N ASN A 88 6.42 8.03 -9.53
CA ASN A 88 5.60 8.34 -8.35
C ASN A 88 4.43 7.37 -8.15
N GLN A 89 3.79 6.92 -9.24
CA GLN A 89 2.71 5.93 -9.19
C GLN A 89 3.27 4.55 -8.83
N GLN A 90 4.42 4.18 -9.40
CA GLN A 90 5.12 2.95 -9.05
C GLN A 90 5.46 2.90 -7.56
N ARG A 91 5.99 3.98 -6.99
CA ARG A 91 6.28 4.08 -5.54
C ARG A 91 5.05 3.84 -4.68
N ILE A 92 3.90 4.41 -5.06
CA ILE A 92 2.63 4.21 -4.33
C ILE A 92 2.20 2.74 -4.43
N SER A 93 2.31 2.14 -5.62
CA SER A 93 1.95 0.73 -5.86
C SER A 93 2.80 -0.22 -5.02
N ILE A 94 4.11 0.01 -4.95
CA ILE A 94 5.04 -0.78 -4.13
C ILE A 94 4.65 -0.71 -2.65
N CYS A 95 4.37 0.49 -2.14
CA CYS A 95 3.92 0.66 -0.76
C CYS A 95 2.63 -0.12 -0.48
N ASP A 96 1.64 -0.06 -1.37
CA ASP A 96 0.37 -0.80 -1.22
C ASP A 96 0.61 -2.31 -1.16
N ALA A 97 1.45 -2.85 -2.05
CA ALA A 97 1.81 -4.27 -2.04
C ALA A 97 2.53 -4.70 -0.77
N VAL A 98 3.47 -3.90 -0.25
CA VAL A 98 4.14 -4.21 1.03
C VAL A 98 3.12 -4.29 2.17
N ALA A 99 2.18 -3.34 2.25
CA ALA A 99 1.16 -3.35 3.29
C ALA A 99 0.25 -4.58 3.17
N VAL A 100 -0.14 -4.94 1.95
CA VAL A 100 -1.02 -6.09 1.70
C VAL A 100 -0.29 -7.41 1.94
N ALA A 101 0.97 -7.54 1.52
CA ALA A 101 1.79 -8.72 1.82
C ALA A 101 1.92 -8.93 3.33
N SER A 102 2.12 -7.85 4.10
CA SER A 102 2.18 -7.92 5.56
C SER A 102 0.84 -8.33 6.17
N LEU A 103 -0.26 -7.73 5.71
CA LEU A 103 -1.62 -8.07 6.14
C LEU A 103 -1.95 -9.55 5.92
N LEU A 104 -1.55 -10.08 4.76
CA LEU A 104 -1.87 -11.44 4.34
C LEU A 104 -0.82 -12.46 4.76
N ASN A 105 0.26 -12.03 5.44
CA ASN A 105 1.42 -12.87 5.74
C ASN A 105 1.97 -13.61 4.49
N ALA A 106 1.93 -12.93 3.33
CA ALA A 106 2.39 -13.44 2.05
C ALA A 106 3.88 -13.10 1.82
N THR A 107 4.53 -13.86 0.95
CA THR A 107 5.87 -13.55 0.46
C THR A 107 5.75 -12.66 -0.76
N LEU A 108 6.27 -11.45 -0.68
CA LEU A 108 6.28 -10.49 -1.78
C LEU A 108 7.41 -10.84 -2.75
N VAL A 109 7.08 -11.03 -4.03
CA VAL A 109 8.09 -11.08 -5.09
C VAL A 109 8.48 -9.66 -5.45
N SER A 110 9.76 -9.43 -5.71
CA SER A 110 10.29 -8.12 -6.07
C SER A 110 9.47 -7.47 -7.20
N PRO A 111 9.13 -6.17 -7.10
CA PRO A 111 8.23 -5.54 -8.06
C PRO A 111 8.75 -5.62 -9.50
N ALA A 112 7.88 -6.01 -10.43
CA ALA A 112 8.20 -5.94 -11.85
C ALA A 112 7.80 -4.59 -12.43
N PHE A 113 8.74 -3.91 -13.10
CA PHE A 113 8.46 -2.70 -13.88
C PHE A 113 8.26 -3.06 -15.34
N HIS A 114 7.15 -2.61 -15.93
CA HIS A 114 6.92 -2.72 -17.36
C HIS A 114 7.56 -1.54 -18.09
N LEU A 115 7.94 -1.78 -19.35
CA LEU A 115 8.38 -0.75 -20.27
C LEU A 115 7.35 0.39 -20.30
N ASN A 116 7.76 1.56 -19.84
CA ASN A 116 6.88 2.71 -19.90
C ASN A 116 6.95 3.31 -21.31
N SER A 117 5.91 3.14 -22.12
CA SER A 117 5.88 3.61 -23.50
C SER A 117 5.96 5.14 -23.64
N VAL A 118 5.59 5.89 -22.59
CA VAL A 118 5.64 7.36 -22.56
C VAL A 118 7.06 7.85 -22.32
N TRP A 119 7.76 7.25 -21.34
CA TRP A 119 9.13 7.64 -20.97
C TRP A 119 10.22 6.82 -21.70
N ARG A 120 9.82 5.79 -22.44
CA ARG A 120 10.69 4.77 -23.07
C ARG A 120 11.70 4.17 -22.10
N ASP A 121 11.29 4.04 -20.84
CA ASP A 121 12.14 3.56 -19.77
C ASP A 121 12.00 2.05 -19.61
N SER A 122 13.10 1.33 -19.84
CA SER A 122 13.22 -0.12 -19.70
C SER A 122 13.89 -0.56 -18.40
N SER A 123 14.12 0.37 -17.47
CA SER A 123 14.76 0.08 -16.19
C SER A 123 13.94 -0.92 -15.39
N LYS A 124 14.62 -1.89 -14.79
CA LYS A 124 14.07 -2.86 -13.85
C LYS A 124 14.08 -2.27 -12.44
N PHE A 125 13.46 -2.98 -11.49
CA PHE A 125 13.42 -2.54 -10.09
C PHE A 125 14.81 -2.31 -9.50
N GLY A 126 15.73 -3.26 -9.70
CA GLY A 126 17.11 -3.17 -9.22
C GLY A 126 17.96 -2.08 -9.89
N ASP A 127 17.53 -1.55 -11.04
CA ASP A 127 18.22 -0.43 -11.70
C ASP A 127 17.89 0.92 -11.03
N ILE A 128 16.76 1.00 -10.31
CA ILE A 128 16.25 2.22 -9.67
C ILE A 128 16.38 2.16 -8.15
N PHE A 129 16.15 1.00 -7.55
CA PHE A 129 16.13 0.78 -6.11
C PHE A 129 17.18 -0.24 -5.71
N ASP A 130 17.84 0.01 -4.57
CA ASP A 130 18.68 -0.98 -3.91
C ASP A 130 17.79 -2.12 -3.38
N GLU A 131 17.75 -3.22 -4.13
CA GLU A 131 16.89 -4.37 -3.85
C GLU A 131 17.29 -5.10 -2.57
N ASP A 132 18.59 -5.18 -2.28
CA ASP A 132 19.08 -5.83 -1.06
C ASP A 132 18.72 -4.99 0.17
N HIS A 133 18.86 -3.67 0.08
CA HIS A 133 18.39 -2.76 1.11
C HIS A 133 16.87 -2.83 1.31
N PHE A 134 16.10 -2.97 0.23
CA PHE A 134 14.65 -3.14 0.29
C PHE A 134 14.24 -4.42 1.05
N ILE A 135 14.87 -5.55 0.72
CA ILE A 135 14.63 -6.84 1.39
C ILE A 135 15.00 -6.75 2.88
N GLU A 136 16.20 -6.25 3.19
CA GLU A 136 16.71 -6.16 4.56
C GLU A 136 15.84 -5.22 5.43
N THR A 137 15.37 -4.10 4.86
CA THR A 137 14.50 -3.15 5.57
C THR A 137 13.14 -3.77 5.90
N LEU A 138 12.61 -4.61 5.01
CA LEU A 138 11.28 -5.21 5.16
C LEU A 138 11.25 -6.54 5.91
N ARG A 139 12.40 -7.20 6.12
CA ARG A 139 12.49 -8.57 6.65
C ARG A 139 11.70 -8.87 7.93
N LYS A 140 11.43 -7.85 8.76
CA LYS A 140 10.66 -7.98 10.01
C LYS A 140 9.14 -7.90 9.82
N HIS A 141 8.69 -7.47 8.64
CA HIS A 141 7.29 -7.17 8.33
C HIS A 141 6.76 -8.04 7.21
N VAL A 142 7.60 -8.33 6.21
CA VAL A 142 7.25 -9.03 4.97
C VAL A 142 8.45 -9.86 4.54
N ARG A 143 8.22 -11.08 4.07
CA ARG A 143 9.23 -11.85 3.34
C ARG A 143 9.30 -11.34 1.92
N VAL A 144 10.49 -11.02 1.44
CA VAL A 144 10.69 -10.57 0.06
C VAL A 144 11.65 -11.53 -0.64
N VAL A 145 11.30 -11.96 -1.85
CA VAL A 145 12.17 -12.74 -2.74
C VAL A 145 12.39 -11.98 -4.04
N LYS A 146 13.59 -12.08 -4.62
CA LYS A 146 13.92 -11.39 -5.88
C LYS A 146 13.10 -11.92 -7.04
N GLU A 147 12.98 -13.24 -7.10
CA GLU A 147 12.27 -13.95 -8.14
C GLU A 147 11.37 -15.03 -7.54
N LEU A 148 10.34 -15.38 -8.28
CA LEU A 148 9.44 -16.46 -7.90
C LEU A 148 10.19 -17.80 -8.01
N PRO A 149 10.08 -18.70 -7.02
CA PRO A 149 10.68 -20.03 -7.11
C PRO A 149 10.21 -20.80 -8.35
N GLU A 150 11.12 -21.52 -9.02
CA GLU A 150 10.84 -22.23 -10.29
C GLU A 150 9.68 -23.22 -10.17
N ASN A 151 9.59 -23.94 -9.05
CA ASN A 151 8.51 -24.89 -8.78
C ASN A 151 7.13 -24.21 -8.72
N VAL A 152 7.08 -22.96 -8.28
CA VAL A 152 5.84 -22.16 -8.28
C VAL A 152 5.63 -21.58 -9.68
N SER A 153 6.66 -21.01 -10.30
CA SER A 153 6.58 -20.46 -11.68
C SER A 153 6.04 -21.46 -12.69
N ALA A 154 6.47 -22.72 -12.60
CA ALA A 154 6.04 -23.81 -13.48
C ALA A 154 4.57 -24.20 -13.29
N GLN A 155 4.00 -24.05 -12.08
CA GLN A 155 2.56 -24.31 -11.85
C GLN A 155 1.66 -23.30 -12.56
N PHE A 156 2.22 -22.16 -12.96
CA PHE A 156 1.52 -21.07 -13.62
C PHE A 156 1.94 -20.89 -15.08
N ASP A 157 2.53 -21.92 -15.71
CA ASP A 157 3.05 -21.90 -17.08
C ASP A 157 3.99 -20.71 -17.36
N HIS A 158 4.76 -20.27 -16.36
CA HIS A 158 5.56 -19.03 -16.38
C HIS A 158 4.76 -17.75 -16.66
N ASN A 159 3.43 -17.83 -16.66
CA ASN A 159 2.55 -16.70 -16.82
C ASN A 159 2.31 -16.04 -15.46
N ILE A 160 3.18 -15.09 -15.13
CA ILE A 160 3.12 -14.30 -13.89
C ILE A 160 1.78 -13.54 -13.77
N SER A 161 1.10 -13.24 -14.88
CA SER A 161 -0.23 -12.62 -14.83
C SER A 161 -1.33 -13.56 -14.32
N SER A 162 -1.09 -14.87 -14.34
CA SER A 162 -2.02 -15.89 -13.80
C SER A 162 -1.83 -16.11 -12.30
N ILE A 163 -0.61 -15.87 -11.78
CA ILE A 163 -0.35 -15.70 -10.36
C ILE A 163 -1.07 -14.43 -9.95
N LEU A 164 -1.78 -14.49 -8.83
CA LEU A 164 -2.60 -13.39 -8.33
C LEU A 164 -1.81 -12.07 -8.30
N ASN A 165 -1.91 -11.34 -9.41
CA ASN A 165 -1.29 -10.05 -9.55
C ASN A 165 -2.23 -9.09 -8.84
N MET A 166 -1.70 -8.29 -7.93
CA MET A 166 -2.43 -7.20 -7.30
C MET A 166 -2.80 -6.07 -8.28
N ARG A 167 -3.26 -6.40 -9.49
CA ARG A 167 -4.15 -5.54 -10.27
C ARG A 167 -5.51 -5.36 -9.57
N THR A 168 -5.75 -6.09 -8.48
CA THR A 168 -6.91 -5.93 -7.60
C THR A 168 -6.92 -4.55 -6.96
N LYS A 169 -7.60 -3.62 -7.63
CA LYS A 169 -8.08 -2.31 -7.18
C LYS A 169 -7.28 -1.78 -5.98
N ALA A 170 -6.12 -1.19 -6.27
CA ALA A 170 -5.33 -0.46 -5.29
C ALA A 170 -6.24 0.38 -4.38
N PHE A 171 -5.90 0.49 -3.10
CA PHE A 171 -6.75 1.13 -2.09
C PHE A 171 -8.06 0.39 -1.79
N SER A 172 -8.11 -0.93 -1.91
CA SER A 172 -9.25 -1.73 -1.43
C SER A 172 -9.29 -1.81 0.11
N SER A 173 -10.44 -2.23 0.65
CA SER A 173 -10.58 -2.39 2.09
C SER A 173 -9.79 -3.58 2.62
N GLN A 174 -9.38 -3.54 3.88
CA GLN A 174 -8.73 -4.69 4.53
C GLN A 174 -9.56 -5.98 4.37
N SER A 175 -10.88 -5.91 4.60
CA SER A 175 -11.79 -7.04 4.45
C SER A 175 -11.78 -7.62 3.04
N TYR A 176 -11.68 -6.78 2.00
CA TYR A 176 -11.59 -7.27 0.63
C TYR A 176 -10.39 -8.20 0.43
N TYR A 177 -9.22 -7.83 0.94
CA TYR A 177 -8.03 -8.69 0.81
C TYR A 177 -8.16 -9.97 1.63
N LEU A 178 -8.69 -9.89 2.84
CA LEU A 178 -8.89 -11.08 3.69
C LEU A 178 -9.94 -12.04 3.13
N GLU A 179 -11.00 -11.55 2.50
CA GLU A 179 -12.11 -12.38 2.03
C GLU A 179 -11.97 -12.84 0.57
N LYS A 180 -11.24 -12.10 -0.26
CA LYS A 180 -11.13 -12.37 -1.71
C LYS A 180 -9.74 -12.78 -2.16
N VAL A 181 -8.71 -12.31 -1.48
CA VAL A 181 -7.32 -12.56 -1.87
C VAL A 181 -6.70 -13.67 -1.04
N LEU A 182 -6.86 -13.63 0.28
CA LEU A 182 -6.28 -14.64 1.17
C LEU A 182 -6.68 -16.08 0.82
N PRO A 183 -7.97 -16.41 0.54
CA PRO A 183 -8.33 -17.79 0.23
C PRO A 183 -7.62 -18.33 -1.02
N LYS A 184 -7.48 -17.48 -2.05
CA LYS A 184 -6.77 -17.84 -3.29
C LYS A 184 -5.27 -18.03 -3.07
N LEU A 185 -4.66 -17.24 -2.19
CA LEU A 185 -3.25 -17.42 -1.84
C LEU A 185 -3.02 -18.77 -1.14
N LEU A 186 -3.93 -19.16 -0.24
CA LEU A 186 -3.85 -20.44 0.48
C LEU A 186 -4.11 -21.67 -0.41
N GLU A 187 -4.93 -21.54 -1.47
CA GLU A 187 -5.14 -22.61 -2.45
C GLU A 187 -3.90 -22.85 -3.33
N LEU A 188 -3.07 -21.83 -3.51
CA LEU A 188 -1.93 -21.81 -4.43
C LEU A 188 -0.55 -21.90 -3.73
N GLY A 189 -0.53 -21.85 -2.39
CA GLY A 189 0.68 -21.84 -1.56
C GLY A 189 0.95 -23.19 -0.92
#